data_AF-A0A7U9X383-F1
#
_entry.id   AF-A0A7U9X383-F1
#
_cell.length_a   1.000
_cell.length_b   1.000
_cell.length_c   1.000
_cell.angle_alpha   90.00
_cell.angle_beta   90.00
_cell.angle_gamma   90.00
#
_symmetry.space_group_name_H-M   'P 1'
#
loop_
_entity.id
_entity.type
_entity.pdbx_description
1 polymer ?
#
loop_
_entity_poly.entity_id
_entity_poly.type
_entity_poly.pdbx_seq_one_letter_code
_entity_poly.pdbx_strand_id
1 'polypeptide(L)' 'MARARKDGVYINYYIQKDIKDRLDKYCEDVGQTNTMAIERILKQFLDDYEDTNNKAAQE' A
#
# COMPACT_ATOMS: atom_id res chain seq x y z
N MET A 1 -27.93 8.16 11.37
CA MET A 1 -26.96 7.08 11.66
C MET A 1 -25.56 7.68 11.57
N ALA A 2 -24.78 7.63 12.66
CA ALA A 2 -23.41 8.12 12.64
C ALA A 2 -22.62 7.35 11.57
N ARG A 3 -22.13 8.06 10.55
CA ARG A 3 -21.26 7.47 9.53
C ARG A 3 -20.07 6.85 10.26
N ALA A 4 -19.84 5.55 10.08
CA ALA A 4 -18.61 4.90 10.52
C ALA A 4 -17.43 5.78 10.08
N ARG A 5 -16.60 6.21 11.04
CA ARG A 5 -15.40 6.97 10.71
C ARG A 5 -14.58 6.07 9.80
N LYS A 6 -14.15 6.61 8.66
CA LYS A 6 -13.19 5.92 7.81
C LYS A 6 -11.93 5.77 8.66
N ASP A 7 -11.60 4.56 9.08
CA ASP A 7 -10.40 4.24 9.86
C ASP A 7 -9.16 4.34 8.97
N GLY A 8 -8.88 5.55 8.48
CA GLY A 8 -7.73 5.89 7.64
C GLY A 8 -6.82 6.86 8.37
N VAL A 9 -5.53 6.57 8.36
CA VAL A 9 -4.50 7.47 8.90
C VAL A 9 -3.78 8.13 7.72
N TYR A 10 -3.65 9.45 7.75
CA TYR A 10 -2.82 10.16 6.78
C TYR A 10 -1.35 9.92 7.09
N ILE A 11 -0.62 9.37 6.13
CA ILE A 11 0.81 9.17 6.24
C ILE A 11 1.49 10.07 5.21
N ASN A 12 2.44 10.89 5.67
CA ASN A 12 3.25 11.73 4.79
C ASN A 12 4.64 11.10 4.66
N TYR A 13 5.01 10.69 3.45
CA TYR A 13 6.32 10.14 3.13
C TYR A 13 7.03 11.00 2.11
N TYR A 14 8.32 11.21 2.34
CA TYR A 14 9.22 11.73 1.32
C TYR A 14 9.78 10.55 0.53
N ILE A 15 9.28 10.35 -0.69
CA ILE A 15 9.72 9.29 -1.59
C ILE A 15 10.44 9.87 -2.80
N GLN A 16 11.29 9.06 -3.43
CA GLN A 16 11.97 9.46 -4.65
C GLN A 16 10.97 9.66 -5.80
N LYS A 17 11.29 10.61 -6.69
CA LYS A 17 10.40 11.03 -7.78
C LYS A 17 10.15 9.91 -8.79
N ASP A 18 11.15 9.09 -9.07
CA ASP A 18 11.05 7.92 -9.94
C ASP A 18 10.04 6.89 -9.41
N ILE A 19 10.01 6.65 -8.10
CA ILE A 19 9.02 5.77 -7.46
C ILE A 19 7.62 6.37 -7.58
N LYS A 20 7.49 7.68 -7.37
CA LYS A 20 6.21 8.38 -7.53
C LYS A 20 5.69 8.29 -8.98
N ASP A 21 6.56 8.49 -9.96
CA ASP A 21 6.21 8.41 -11.38
C ASP A 21 5.78 6.99 -11.78
N ARG A 22 6.43 5.96 -11.22
CA ARG A 22 6.00 4.56 -11.40
C ARG A 22 4.64 4.28 -10.77
N LEU A 23 4.39 4.83 -9.59
CA LEU A 23 3.10 4.70 -8.92
C LEU A 23 1.99 5.38 -9.71
N ASP A 24 2.22 6.57 -10.26
CA ASP A 24 1.22 7.29 -11.05
C ASP A 24 0.85 6.52 -12.31
N LYS A 25 1.84 5.99 -13.04
CA LYS A 25 1.57 5.12 -14.21
C LYS A 25 0.74 3.91 -13.84
N TYR A 26 1.07 3.26 -12.72
CA TYR A 26 0.28 2.14 -12.22
C TYR A 26 -1.17 2.55 -11.90
N CYS A 27 -1.36 3.73 -11.32
CA CYS A 27 -2.69 4.25 -11.01
C CYS A 27 -3.49 4.56 -12.28
N GLU A 28 -2.83 5.10 -13.32
CA GLU A 28 -3.43 5.34 -14.64
C GLU A 28 -3.85 4.03 -15.33
N ASP A 29 -2.98 3.01 -15.32
CA ASP A 29 -3.23 1.72 -15.95
C ASP A 29 -4.37 0.93 -15.29
N VAL A 30 -4.42 0.95 -13.95
CA VAL A 30 -5.41 0.21 -13.16
C VAL A 30 -6.69 1.02 -12.93
N GLY A 31 -6.67 2.33 -13.21
CA GLY A 31 -7.81 3.24 -13.00
C GLY A 31 -8.16 3.44 -11.53
N GLN A 32 -7.16 3.43 -10.64
CA GLN A 32 -7.35 3.55 -9.20
C GLN A 32 -6.78 4.86 -8.67
N THR A 33 -7.28 5.30 -7.50
CA THR A 33 -6.71 6.45 -6.81
C THR A 33 -5.37 6.06 -6.17
N ASN A 34 -4.44 7.01 -6.10
CA ASN A 34 -3.11 6.80 -5.50
C ASN A 34 -3.20 6.17 -4.10
N THR A 35 -4.20 6.55 -3.30
CA THR A 35 -4.44 5.97 -1.97
C THR A 35 -4.73 4.47 -2.04
N MET A 36 -5.65 4.03 -2.92
CA MET A 36 -5.98 2.61 -3.05
C MET A 36 -4.84 1.79 -3.64
N ALA A 37 -4.11 2.36 -4.60
CA ALA A 37 -2.94 1.71 -5.18
C ALA A 37 -1.84 1.48 -4.13
N ILE A 38 -1.52 2.51 -3.33
CA ILE A 38 -0.55 2.41 -2.25
C ILE A 38 -1.00 1.39 -1.20
N GLU A 39 -2.26 1.43 -0.76
CA GLU A 39 -2.80 0.47 0.21
C GLU A 39 -2.68 -0.97 -0.29
N ARG A 40 -2.99 -1.24 -1.56
CA ARG A 40 -2.87 -2.57 -2.16
C ARG A 40 -1.44 -3.06 -2.25
N ILE A 41 -0.53 -2.21 -2.73
CA ILE A 41 0.89 -2.57 -2.87
C ILE A 41 1.51 -2.82 -1.49
N LEU A 42 1.24 -1.95 -0.52
CA LEU A 42 1.72 -2.12 0.85
C LEU A 42 1.15 -3.38 1.48
N LYS A 43 -0.16 -3.62 1.32
CA LYS A 43 -0.78 -4.83 1.86
C LYS A 43 -0.17 -6.09 1.26
N GLN A 44 -0.06 -6.17 -0.06
CA GLN A 44 0.53 -7.33 -0.72
C GLN A 44 1.97 -7.57 -0.25
N PHE A 45 2.79 -6.50 -0.17
CA PHE A 45 4.16 -6.63 0.30
C PHE A 45 4.24 -7.06 1.77
N LEU A 46 3.39 -6.52 2.64
CA LEU A 46 3.35 -6.88 4.06
C LEU A 46 2.85 -8.31 4.25
N ASP A 47 1.79 -8.71 3.55
CA ASP A 47 1.26 -10.08 3.57
C ASP A 47 2.37 -11.07 3.14
N ASP A 48 3.08 -10.80 2.04
CA ASP A 48 4.20 -11.61 1.56
C ASP A 48 5.39 -11.65 2.55
N TYR A 49 5.67 -10.51 3.20
CA TYR A 49 6.74 -10.40 4.20
C TYR A 49 6.41 -11.16 5.48
N GLU A 50 5.16 -11.06 5.96
CA GLU A 50 4.65 -11.83 7.10
C GLU A 50 4.66 -13.32 6.80
N ASP A 51 4.22 -13.74 5.61
CA ASP A 51 4.26 -15.14 5.18
C ASP A 51 5.69 -15.68 5.09
N THR A 52 6.65 -14.85 4.67
CA THR A 52 8.06 -15.24 4.59
C THR A 52 8.73 -15.29 5.96
N ASN A 53 8.47 -14.31 6.83
CA ASN A 53 9.02 -14.28 8.18
C ASN A 53 8.40 -15.33 9.11
N ASN A 54 7.11 -15.63 8.94
CA ASN A 54 6.46 -16.68 9.72
C ASN A 54 6.99 -18.07 9.32
N LYS A 55 7.45 -18.25 8.08
CA LYS A 55 8.22 -19.44 7.66
C LYS A 55 9.63 -19.47 8.26
N ALA A 56 10.31 -18.32 8.35
CA ALA A 56 11.65 -18.24 8.96
C ALA A 56 11.65 -18.40 10.50
N ALA A 57 10.52 -18.17 11.18
CA ALA A 57 10.37 -18.37 12.62
C ALA A 57 10.03 -19.83 13.01
N GLN A 58 9.81 -20.71 12.03
CA GLN A 58 9.47 -22.13 12.24
C GLN A 58 10.60 -23.11 11.88
N GLU A 59 11.79 -22.61 11.54
CA GLU A 59 12.98 -23.42 11.23
C GLU A 59 14.08 -23.29 12.31
#